data_AF-A0A381YFE8-F1
#
_entry.id   AF-A0A381YFE8-F1
#
_cell.length_a   1.000
_cell.length_b   1.000
_cell.length_c   1.000
_cell.angle_alpha   90.00
_cell.angle_beta   90.00
_cell.angle_gamma   90.00
#
_symmetry.space_group_name_H-M   'P 1'
#
loop_
_entity.id
_entity.type
_entity.pdbx_description
1 polymer ?
#
loop_
_entity_poly.entity_id
_entity_poly.type
_entity_poly.pdbx_seq_one_letter_code
_entity_poly.pdbx_strand_id
1 'polypeptide(L)' 'MPNKSTLADLVARVLEANIEIKCSPERMVAAVNEEYQTHDQVLLTGDIVALIPPVSGG' A
#
# COMPACT_ATOMS: atom_id res chain seq x y z
N MET A 1 -3.67 -1.64 -12.95
CA MET A 1 -4.39 -2.65 -12.14
C MET A 1 -5.80 -2.78 -12.70
N PRO A 2 -6.56 -3.85 -12.40
CA PRO A 2 -7.98 -3.92 -12.76
C PRO A 2 -8.77 -2.69 -12.30
N ASN A 3 -9.90 -2.41 -12.96
CA ASN A 3 -10.82 -1.38 -12.47
C ASN A 3 -11.31 -1.74 -11.06
N LYS A 4 -11.33 -0.75 -10.16
CA LYS A 4 -11.70 -0.87 -8.74
C LYS A 4 -10.73 -1.64 -7.85
N SER A 5 -9.46 -1.78 -8.25
CA SER A 5 -8.44 -2.28 -7.33
C SER A 5 -8.30 -1.37 -6.11
N THR A 6 -8.17 -2.02 -4.96
CA THR A 6 -8.00 -1.38 -3.66
C THR A 6 -6.52 -1.18 -3.34
N LEU A 7 -6.27 -0.42 -2.28
CA LEU A 7 -4.95 -0.26 -1.70
C LEU A 7 -4.38 -1.60 -1.19
N ALA A 8 -5.22 -2.50 -0.65
CA ALA A 8 -4.84 -3.87 -0.29
C ALA A 8 -4.28 -4.65 -1.48
N ASP A 9 -4.94 -4.57 -2.64
CA ASP A 9 -4.50 -5.27 -3.85
C ASP A 9 -3.13 -4.77 -4.31
N LEU A 10 -2.89 -3.46 -4.19
CA LEU A 10 -1.59 -2.87 -4.51
C LEU A 10 -0.50 -3.34 -3.55
N VAL A 11 -0.76 -3.27 -2.24
CA VAL A 11 0.18 -3.70 -1.19
C VAL A 11 0.58 -5.16 -1.40
N ALA A 12 -0.39 -6.06 -1.62
CA ALA A 12 -0.13 -7.48 -1.86
C ALA A 12 0.79 -7.67 -3.07
N ARG A 13 0.50 -7.02 -4.20
CA ARG A 13 1.31 -7.12 -5.42
C ARG A 13 2.73 -6.57 -5.24
N VAL A 14 2.90 -5.49 -4.47
CA VAL A 14 4.25 -4.95 -4.20
C VAL A 14 5.05 -5.90 -3.32
N LEU A 15 4.45 -6.48 -2.28
CA LEU A 15 5.14 -7.43 -1.41
C LEU A 15 5.49 -8.74 -2.13
N GLU A 16 4.60 -9.25 -2.98
CA GLU A 16 4.87 -10.42 -3.84
C GLU A 16 6.04 -10.15 -4.82
N ALA A 17 6.08 -8.96 -5.41
CA ALA A 17 7.13 -8.57 -6.34
C ALA A 17 8.47 -8.23 -5.66
N ASN A 18 8.47 -7.93 -4.36
CA ASN A 18 9.63 -7.45 -3.60
C ASN A 18 9.80 -8.26 -2.31
N ILE A 19 10.22 -9.52 -2.45
CA ILE A 19 10.36 -10.49 -1.34
C ILE A 19 11.30 -10.05 -0.20
N GLU A 20 12.14 -9.04 -0.44
CA GLU A 20 13.04 -8.47 0.57
C GLU A 20 12.32 -7.55 1.57
N ILE A 21 11.14 -7.04 1.22
CA ILE A 21 10.30 -6.24 2.12
C ILE A 21 9.63 -7.19 3.13
N LYS A 22 10.28 -7.36 4.28
CA LYS A 22 9.79 -8.22 5.38
C LYS A 22 8.72 -7.51 6.20
N CYS A 23 7.53 -7.35 5.62
CA CYS A 23 6.36 -6.77 6.28
C CYS A 23 5.11 -7.58 5.89
N SER A 24 4.18 -7.76 6.83
CA SER A 24 2.88 -8.34 6.48
C SER A 24 1.99 -7.26 5.84
N PRO A 25 1.13 -7.61 4.86
CA PRO A 25 0.27 -6.65 4.17
C PRO A 25 -0.57 -5.78 5.12
N GLU A 26 -1.04 -6.37 6.22
CA GLU A 26 -1.92 -5.74 7.22
C GLU A 26 -1.18 -4.72 8.08
N ARG A 27 0.15 -4.86 8.19
CA ARG A 27 1.01 -3.93 8.94
C ARG A 27 1.58 -2.82 8.08
N MET A 28 1.50 -2.94 6.76
CA MET A 28 1.90 -1.89 5.84
C MET A 28 0.90 -0.75 5.94
N VAL A 29 1.36 0.42 6.39
CA VAL A 29 0.59 1.66 6.30
C VAL A 29 0.78 2.22 4.90
N ALA A 30 -0.22 2.92 4.37
CA ALA A 30 -0.08 3.56 3.07
C ALA A 30 -0.80 4.90 3.03
N ALA A 31 -0.29 5.79 2.18
CA ALA A 31 -0.89 7.07 1.87
C ALA A 31 -1.18 7.16 0.36
N VAL A 32 -2.32 7.75 0.02
CA VAL A 32 -2.73 8.05 -1.35
C VAL A 32 -2.79 9.56 -1.48
N ASN A 33 -2.04 10.12 -2.43
CA ASN A 33 -1.94 11.57 -2.63
C ASN A 33 -1.62 12.33 -1.33
N GLU A 34 -0.61 11.84 -0.60
CA GLU A 34 -0.09 12.42 0.65
C GLU A 34 -1.03 12.32 1.86
N GLU A 35 -2.15 11.61 1.75
CA GLU A 35 -3.09 11.38 2.86
C GLU A 35 -3.13 9.89 3.24
N TYR A 36 -3.07 9.59 4.55
CA TYR A 36 -3.20 8.22 5.04
C TYR A 36 -4.57 7.64 4.67
N GLN A 37 -4.55 6.41 4.20
CA GLN A 37 -5.77 5.72 3.78
C GLN A 37 -5.84 4.31 4.38
N THR A 38 -7.06 3.81 4.42
CA THR A 38 -7.35 2.42 4.77
C THR A 38 -7.16 1.51 3.56
N HIS A 39 -6.94 0.22 3.82
CA HIS A 39 -6.67 -0.79 2.79
C HIS A 39 -7.82 -1.01 1.79
N ASP A 40 -9.04 -0.60 2.12
CA ASP A 40 -10.23 -0.67 1.26
C ASP A 40 -10.35 0.52 0.30
N GLN A 41 -9.48 1.54 0.41
CA GLN A 41 -9.47 2.67 -0.51
C GLN A 41 -9.31 2.20 -1.96
N VAL A 42 -10.27 2.58 -2.80
CA VAL A 42 -10.23 2.29 -4.24
C VAL A 42 -9.25 3.25 -4.90
N LEU A 43 -8.31 2.71 -5.67
CA LEU A 43 -7.31 3.48 -6.39
C LEU A 43 -7.82 3.91 -7.76
N LEU A 44 -7.50 5.15 -8.13
CA LEU A 44 -7.78 5.73 -9.42
C LEU A 44 -6.50 5.85 -10.25
N THR A 45 -6.67 5.88 -11.57
CA THR A 45 -5.55 6.13 -12.48
C THR A 45 -4.97 7.51 -12.20
N GLY A 46 -3.67 7.55 -11.90
CA GLY A 46 -2.93 8.78 -11.59
C GLY A 46 -2.68 8.99 -10.10
N ASP A 47 -3.29 8.21 -9.22
CA ASP A 47 -2.99 8.25 -7.79
C ASP A 47 -1.51 7.93 -7.53
N ILE A 48 -0.90 8.70 -6.64
CA ILE A 48 0.43 8.43 -6.10
C ILE A 48 0.27 7.74 -4.76
N VAL A 49 0.85 6.54 -4.65
CA VAL A 49 0.79 5.73 -3.43
C VAL A 49 2.16 5.65 -2.78
N ALA A 50 2.24 6.07 -1.52
CA ALA A 50 3.40 5.83 -0.66
C ALA A 50 3.11 4.62 0.24
N LEU A 51 3.96 3.60 0.19
CA LEU A 51 3.96 2.50 1.15
C LEU A 51 4.90 2.83 2.30
N ILE A 52 4.38 2.77 3.52
CA ILE A 52 5.04 3.22 4.74
C ILE A 52 5.17 1.98 5.65
N PRO A 53 6.34 1.32 5.67
CA PRO A 53 6.57 0.20 6.57
C PRO A 53 6.38 0.63 8.02
N PRO A 54 6.06 -0.30 8.94
CA PRO A 54 6.07 -0.01 10.37
C PRO A 54 7.39 0.65 10.76
N VAL A 55 7.32 1.92 11.15
CA VAL A 55 8.51 2.64 11.59
C VAL A 55 8.84 2.20 13.01
N SER A 56 10.09 1.79 13.25
CA SER A 56 10.59 1.49 14.60
C SER A 56 11.02 2.77 15.32
N GLY A 57 10.17 3.79 15.29
CA GLY A 57 10.46 5.09 15.91
C GLY A 57 10.95 4.90 17.34
N GLY A 58 12.14 5.46 17.62
CA GLY A 58 12.73 5.50 18.96
C GLY A 58 12.08 6.54 19.86
#